data_AF-A0A537TSU9-F1
#
_entry.id   AF-A0A537TSU9-F1
#
_cell.length_a   1.000
_cell.length_b   1.000
_cell.length_c   1.000
_cell.angle_alpha   90.00
_cell.angle_beta   90.00
_cell.angle_gamma   90.00
#
_symmetry.space_group_name_H-M   'P 1'
#
loop_
_entity.id
_entity.type
_entity.pdbx_description
1 polymer ?
#
loop_
_entity_poly.entity_id
_entity_poly.type
_entity_poly.pdbx_seq_one_letter_code
_entity_poly.pdbx_strand_id
1 'polypeptide(L)'
;IDLRRHEGAHPRTGAADVVPVVPIRPQQEPAAREAALALGARIATELELPVFFYGRLTDDGREPRFFRRGGSAGLQARMDAGELVPDRGPTTLHPSAGGVLVGVRRPLIAFNVNLRTTDVEVAQEIARLVRESEGGYPGVRALGLRLPSAGMVQVSMNVTDWEAAALYEIVQRIAAEAEARGVEVAGSELVGLMPAGAAVEAAGSILKIAGFDPSRVLELRLLDDP
;
A
#
# COMPACT_ATOMS: atom_id res chain seq x y z
N ILE A 1 -2.21 -21.14 8.11
CA ILE A 1 -2.25 -19.99 9.05
C ILE A 1 -3.50 -20.15 9.91
N ASP A 2 -3.38 -20.02 11.23
CA ASP A 2 -4.54 -20.04 12.15
C ASP A 2 -4.57 -18.72 12.93
N LEU A 3 -5.54 -17.86 12.62
CA LEU A 3 -5.64 -16.52 13.19
C LEU A 3 -5.81 -16.53 14.71
N ARG A 4 -6.32 -17.62 15.30
CA ARG A 4 -6.49 -17.74 16.76
C ARG A 4 -5.18 -17.79 17.52
N ARG A 5 -4.09 -18.14 16.82
CA ARG A 5 -2.73 -18.29 17.38
C ARG A 5 -1.73 -17.36 16.71
N HIS A 6 -2.15 -16.66 15.65
CA HIS A 6 -1.28 -15.75 14.93
C HIS A 6 -1.21 -14.41 15.68
N GLU A 7 -0.01 -13.92 15.95
CA GLU A 7 0.27 -12.58 16.44
C GLU A 7 1.06 -11.80 15.38
N GLY A 8 0.88 -10.48 15.32
CA GLY A 8 1.55 -9.66 14.33
C GLY A 8 1.33 -8.18 14.61
N ALA A 9 2.34 -7.36 14.28
CA ALA A 9 2.35 -5.93 14.55
C ALA A 9 1.26 -5.15 13.77
N HIS A 10 0.80 -5.69 12.65
CA HIS A 10 -0.22 -5.05 11.82
C HIS A 10 -1.64 -5.60 12.07
N PRO A 11 -2.64 -4.70 12.15
CA PRO A 11 -4.05 -5.09 12.16
C PRO A 11 -4.38 -5.91 10.90
N ARG A 12 -5.12 -6.99 11.10
CA ARG A 12 -5.57 -7.91 10.07
C ARG A 12 -6.96 -8.42 10.40
N THR A 13 -7.68 -8.80 9.37
CA THR A 13 -9.05 -9.33 9.40
C THR A 13 -9.12 -10.75 8.86
N GLY A 14 -8.14 -11.17 8.04
CA GLY A 14 -8.04 -12.49 7.43
C GLY A 14 -6.64 -13.10 7.43
N ALA A 15 -6.58 -14.41 7.23
CA ALA A 15 -5.34 -15.15 6.97
C ALA A 15 -4.76 -14.75 5.59
N ALA A 16 -5.62 -14.63 4.58
CA ALA A 16 -5.36 -13.88 3.36
C ALA A 16 -6.09 -12.53 3.50
N ASP A 17 -5.43 -11.55 4.12
CA ASP A 17 -6.13 -10.35 4.59
C ASP A 17 -6.60 -9.43 3.45
N VAL A 18 -5.71 -9.12 2.50
CA VAL A 18 -6.02 -8.26 1.34
C VAL A 18 -5.49 -8.92 0.07
N VAL A 19 -6.37 -9.10 -0.91
CA VAL A 19 -6.08 -9.70 -2.21
C VAL A 19 -6.38 -8.67 -3.30
N PRO A 20 -5.40 -7.83 -3.67
CA PRO A 20 -5.59 -6.83 -4.72
C PRO A 20 -5.42 -7.46 -6.11
N VAL A 21 -6.28 -7.08 -7.05
CA VAL A 21 -6.04 -7.22 -8.49
C VAL A 21 -5.61 -5.85 -9.01
N VAL A 22 -4.38 -5.76 -9.53
CA VAL A 22 -3.75 -4.49 -9.90
C VAL A 22 -3.60 -4.42 -11.42
N PRO A 23 -4.37 -3.57 -12.13
CA PRO A 23 -4.11 -3.29 -13.53
C PRO A 23 -2.78 -2.56 -13.66
N ILE A 24 -1.88 -3.06 -14.52
CA ILE A 24 -0.59 -2.43 -14.79
C ILE A 24 -0.75 -1.24 -15.74
N ARG A 25 -1.63 -1.39 -16.73
CA ARG A 25 -2.03 -0.33 -17.66
C ARG A 25 -3.48 0.08 -17.38
N PRO A 26 -3.84 1.37 -17.49
CA PRO A 26 -5.21 1.84 -17.21
C PRO A 26 -6.31 1.10 -18.00
N GLN A 27 -6.00 0.69 -19.23
CA GLN A 27 -6.93 -0.02 -20.11
C GLN A 27 -7.26 -1.44 -19.62
N GLN A 28 -6.47 -2.00 -18.71
CA GLN A 28 -6.69 -3.32 -18.12
C GLN A 28 -7.65 -3.30 -16.94
N GLU A 29 -8.08 -2.12 -16.48
CA GLU A 29 -8.96 -2.00 -15.32
C GLU A 29 -10.28 -2.77 -15.44
N PRO A 30 -11.01 -2.77 -16.59
CA PRO A 30 -12.21 -3.58 -16.74
C PRO A 30 -11.95 -5.08 -16.51
N ALA A 31 -10.87 -5.62 -17.10
CA ALA A 31 -10.46 -7.01 -16.91
C ALA A 31 -10.05 -7.30 -15.47
N ALA A 32 -9.36 -6.36 -14.80
CA ALA A 32 -9.02 -6.49 -13.39
C ALA A 32 -10.26 -6.56 -12.48
N ARG A 33 -11.30 -5.76 -12.78
CA ARG A 33 -12.58 -5.80 -12.06
C ARG A 33 -13.29 -7.14 -12.26
N GLU A 34 -13.38 -7.63 -13.49
CA GLU A 34 -13.96 -8.93 -13.79
C GLU A 34 -13.22 -10.06 -13.04
N ALA A 35 -11.89 -10.08 -13.11
CA ALA A 35 -11.07 -11.07 -12.42
C ALA A 35 -11.26 -11.02 -10.90
N ALA A 36 -11.32 -9.83 -10.30
CA ALA A 36 -11.52 -9.68 -8.86
C ALA A 36 -12.92 -10.11 -8.41
N LEU A 37 -13.97 -9.84 -9.21
CA LEU A 37 -15.32 -10.30 -8.94
C LEU A 37 -15.43 -11.83 -9.03
N ALA A 38 -14.84 -12.44 -10.07
CA ALA A 38 -14.79 -13.88 -10.23
C ALA A 38 -14.00 -14.54 -9.09
N LEU A 39 -12.88 -13.96 -8.69
CA LEU A 39 -12.07 -14.42 -7.55
C LEU A 39 -12.86 -14.35 -6.25
N GLY A 40 -13.55 -13.23 -5.98
CA GLY A 40 -14.38 -13.08 -4.79
C GLY A 40 -15.51 -14.09 -4.73
N ALA A 41 -16.17 -14.39 -5.86
CA ALA A 41 -17.19 -15.43 -5.94
C ALA A 41 -16.61 -16.81 -5.58
N ARG A 42 -15.46 -17.17 -6.16
CA ARG A 42 -14.79 -18.45 -5.89
C ARG A 42 -14.33 -18.58 -4.44
N ILE A 43 -13.75 -17.54 -3.85
CA ILE A 43 -13.37 -17.54 -2.43
C ILE A 43 -14.59 -17.80 -1.55
N ALA A 44 -15.70 -17.11 -1.82
CA ALA A 44 -16.93 -17.29 -1.06
C ALA A 44 -17.51 -18.70 -1.17
N THR A 45 -17.45 -19.34 -2.34
CA THR A 45 -18.07 -20.65 -2.57
C THR A 45 -17.14 -21.82 -2.24
N GLU A 46 -15.86 -21.75 -2.62
CA GLU A 46 -14.90 -22.86 -2.48
C GLU A 46 -14.27 -22.90 -1.09
N LEU A 47 -14.12 -21.74 -0.43
CA LEU A 47 -13.48 -21.62 0.88
C LEU A 47 -14.46 -21.24 2.00
N GLU A 48 -15.72 -20.95 1.65
CA GLU A 48 -16.77 -20.54 2.60
C GLU A 48 -16.37 -19.34 3.48
N LEU A 49 -15.63 -18.38 2.90
CA LEU A 49 -15.16 -17.19 3.60
C LEU A 49 -16.01 -15.96 3.25
N PRO A 50 -16.29 -15.07 4.22
CA PRO A 50 -16.84 -13.76 3.91
C PRO A 50 -15.84 -12.96 3.08
N VAL A 51 -16.32 -12.39 1.98
CA VAL A 51 -15.54 -11.53 1.08
C VAL A 51 -16.10 -10.12 1.13
N PHE A 52 -15.21 -9.16 1.31
CA PHE A 52 -15.53 -7.73 1.23
C PHE A 52 -14.78 -7.09 0.08
N PHE A 53 -15.51 -6.36 -0.76
CA PHE A 53 -14.95 -5.60 -1.85
C PHE A 53 -14.45 -4.23 -1.38
N TYR A 54 -13.37 -3.76 -2.00
CA TYR A 54 -12.79 -2.45 -1.70
C TYR A 54 -12.21 -1.78 -2.95
N GLY A 55 -11.89 -0.49 -2.82
CA GLY A 55 -11.24 0.30 -3.86
C GLY A 55 -12.15 0.48 -5.08
N ARG A 56 -11.63 0.22 -6.28
CA ARG A 56 -12.36 0.40 -7.54
C ARG A 56 -13.45 -0.65 -7.81
N LEU A 57 -13.69 -1.56 -6.86
CA LEU A 57 -14.86 -2.44 -6.88
C LEU A 57 -16.09 -1.84 -6.18
N THR A 58 -15.92 -0.76 -5.42
CA THR A 58 -16.96 -0.15 -4.60
C THR A 58 -17.20 1.30 -5.00
N ASP A 59 -18.45 1.74 -5.02
CA ASP A 59 -18.80 3.12 -5.42
C ASP A 59 -18.28 4.19 -4.44
N ASP A 60 -18.15 3.83 -3.16
CA ASP A 60 -17.63 4.71 -2.11
C ASP A 60 -16.10 4.69 -2.00
N GLY A 61 -15.41 3.89 -2.82
CA GLY A 61 -13.95 3.80 -2.82
C GLY A 61 -13.34 3.34 -1.49
N ARG A 62 -14.09 2.62 -0.65
CA ARG A 62 -13.62 2.20 0.68
C ARG A 62 -12.28 1.47 0.60
N GLU A 63 -11.42 1.72 1.57
CA GLU A 63 -10.08 1.14 1.63
C GLU A 63 -9.97 0.00 2.67
N PRO A 64 -8.95 -0.87 2.61
CA PRO A 64 -8.78 -1.95 3.59
C PRO A 64 -8.77 -1.50 5.06
N ARG A 65 -8.29 -0.27 5.34
CA ARG A 65 -8.31 0.32 6.69
C ARG A 65 -9.71 0.41 7.30
N PHE A 66 -10.74 0.62 6.46
CA PHE A 66 -12.13 0.70 6.89
C PHE A 66 -12.59 -0.62 7.53
N PHE A 67 -12.17 -1.75 6.95
CA PHE A 67 -12.51 -3.09 7.44
C PHE A 67 -11.66 -3.51 8.63
N ARG A 68 -10.40 -3.09 8.66
CA ARG A 68 -9.44 -3.43 9.72
C ARG A 68 -9.68 -2.69 11.04
N ARG A 69 -10.63 -1.75 11.10
CA ARG A 69 -10.98 -1.00 12.33
C ARG A 69 -11.48 -1.96 13.41
N GLY A 70 -10.70 -2.12 14.49
CA GLY A 70 -11.00 -3.05 15.58
C GLY A 70 -10.60 -4.50 15.31
N GLY A 71 -9.83 -4.78 14.25
CA GLY A 71 -9.39 -6.13 13.87
C GLY A 71 -10.57 -7.06 13.54
N SER A 72 -10.34 -8.38 13.59
CA SER A 72 -11.38 -9.38 13.31
C SER A 72 -12.59 -9.27 14.26
N ALA A 73 -12.37 -8.97 15.54
CA ALA A 73 -13.47 -8.82 16.50
C ALA A 73 -14.35 -7.60 16.19
N GLY A 74 -13.73 -6.46 15.87
CA GLY A 74 -14.45 -5.26 15.45
C GLY A 74 -15.19 -5.45 14.11
N LEU A 75 -14.61 -6.21 13.19
CA LEU A 75 -15.27 -6.55 11.92
C LEU A 75 -16.52 -7.42 12.17
N GLN A 76 -16.41 -8.49 12.96
CA GLN A 76 -17.55 -9.35 13.29
C GLN A 76 -18.66 -8.57 14.01
N ALA A 77 -18.32 -7.74 14.99
CA ALA A 77 -19.32 -6.95 15.71
C ALA A 77 -20.13 -6.01 14.79
N ARG A 78 -19.47 -5.42 13.78
CA ARG A 78 -20.13 -4.58 12.78
C ARG A 78 -21.01 -5.39 11.82
N MET A 79 -20.66 -6.64 11.54
CA MET A 79 -21.50 -7.57 10.78
C MET A 79 -22.73 -7.98 11.59
N ASP A 80 -22.56 -8.31 12.87
CA ASP A 80 -23.65 -8.69 13.77
C ASP A 80 -24.64 -7.54 14.00
N ALA A 81 -24.14 -6.29 14.03
CA ALA A 81 -24.96 -5.09 14.11
C ALA A 81 -25.67 -4.72 12.79
N GLY A 82 -25.39 -5.44 11.69
CA GLY A 82 -25.93 -5.13 10.36
C GLY A 82 -25.34 -3.87 9.71
N GLU A 83 -24.32 -3.25 10.32
CA GLU A 83 -23.63 -2.09 9.75
C GLU A 83 -22.84 -2.45 8.48
N LEU A 84 -22.38 -3.70 8.40
CA LEU A 84 -21.54 -4.17 7.30
C LEU A 84 -21.93 -5.59 6.89
N VAL A 85 -22.30 -5.75 5.63
CA VAL A 85 -22.61 -7.05 5.04
C VAL A 85 -21.47 -7.46 4.10
N PRO A 86 -20.99 -8.71 4.15
CA PRO A 86 -20.06 -9.22 3.14
C PRO A 86 -20.66 -9.11 1.74
N ASP A 87 -19.85 -8.71 0.78
CA ASP A 87 -20.28 -8.63 -0.62
C ASP A 87 -20.54 -10.03 -1.19
N ARG A 88 -19.82 -11.05 -0.73
CA ARG A 88 -20.05 -12.47 -1.04
C ARG A 88 -19.77 -13.33 0.19
N GLY A 89 -20.37 -14.52 0.23
CA GLY A 89 -20.10 -15.52 1.27
C GLY A 89 -20.95 -15.35 2.55
N PRO A 90 -20.61 -16.08 3.62
CA PRO A 90 -21.38 -16.10 4.87
C PRO A 90 -21.26 -14.81 5.68
N THR A 91 -22.24 -14.52 6.54
CA THR A 91 -22.25 -13.34 7.44
C THR A 91 -21.50 -13.58 8.76
N THR A 92 -20.57 -14.54 8.79
CA THR A 92 -19.75 -14.85 9.97
C THR A 92 -18.31 -15.08 9.52
N LEU A 93 -17.36 -14.44 10.20
CA LEU A 93 -15.94 -14.65 9.97
C LEU A 93 -15.55 -16.09 10.30
N HIS A 94 -14.73 -16.68 9.44
CA HIS A 94 -14.23 -18.02 9.70
C HIS A 94 -13.29 -18.02 10.93
N PRO A 95 -13.42 -18.94 11.90
CA PRO A 95 -12.73 -18.85 13.19
C PRO A 95 -11.21 -18.87 13.07
N SER A 96 -10.64 -19.63 12.12
CA SER A 96 -9.18 -19.70 11.91
C SER A 96 -8.67 -18.87 10.73
N ALA A 97 -9.57 -18.42 9.84
CA ALA A 97 -9.19 -17.79 8.57
C ALA A 97 -9.68 -16.34 8.43
N GLY A 98 -10.68 -15.94 9.20
CA GLY A 98 -11.26 -14.60 9.17
C GLY A 98 -12.11 -14.35 7.92
N GLY A 99 -12.04 -13.12 7.42
CA GLY A 99 -12.64 -12.71 6.13
C GLY A 99 -11.57 -12.19 5.18
N VAL A 100 -11.91 -12.06 3.91
CA VAL A 100 -10.96 -11.67 2.86
C VAL A 100 -11.38 -10.34 2.24
N LEU A 101 -10.45 -9.40 2.10
CA LEU A 101 -10.68 -8.15 1.39
C LEU A 101 -10.18 -8.28 -0.05
N VAL A 102 -11.08 -8.28 -1.03
CA VAL A 102 -10.74 -8.38 -2.47
C VAL A 102 -10.98 -7.03 -3.12
N GLY A 103 -10.08 -6.55 -3.97
CA GLY A 103 -10.28 -5.22 -4.55
C GLY A 103 -9.44 -4.95 -5.78
N VAL A 104 -9.81 -3.88 -6.48
CA VAL A 104 -9.04 -3.34 -7.60
C VAL A 104 -8.45 -2.01 -7.19
N ARG A 105 -7.15 -1.84 -7.43
CA ARG A 105 -6.44 -0.60 -7.12
C ARG A 105 -5.28 -0.35 -8.07
N ARG A 106 -4.87 0.91 -8.19
CA ARG A 106 -3.60 1.29 -8.84
C ARG A 106 -2.41 0.60 -8.14
N PRO A 107 -1.26 0.45 -8.83
CA PRO A 107 -0.01 0.04 -8.20
C PRO A 107 0.29 0.91 -6.97
N LEU A 108 0.84 0.28 -5.94
CA LEU A 108 1.24 0.96 -4.69
C LEU A 108 2.72 0.71 -4.52
N ILE A 109 3.49 1.77 -4.30
CA ILE A 109 4.91 1.69 -4.01
C ILE A 109 5.07 1.73 -2.50
N ALA A 110 5.57 0.63 -1.92
CA ALA A 110 5.96 0.59 -0.52
C ALA A 110 7.46 0.91 -0.47
N PHE A 111 7.77 2.12 0.00
CA PHE A 111 9.13 2.66 0.01
C PHE A 111 9.46 3.12 1.41
N ASN A 112 10.69 2.94 1.86
CA ASN A 112 11.12 3.35 3.18
C ASN A 112 12.41 4.15 3.08
N VAL A 113 12.55 5.17 3.92
CA VAL A 113 13.79 5.95 4.06
C VAL A 113 14.34 5.76 5.48
N ASN A 114 15.56 5.25 5.59
CA ASN A 114 16.22 4.96 6.86
C ASN A 114 17.04 6.16 7.32
N LEU A 115 16.92 6.53 8.59
CA LEU A 115 17.60 7.68 9.18
C LEU A 115 18.56 7.20 10.29
N ARG A 116 19.81 7.71 10.28
CA ARG A 116 20.87 7.43 11.27
C ARG A 116 20.58 8.11 12.62
N THR A 117 19.49 7.74 13.26
CA THR A 117 19.17 8.15 14.63
C THR A 117 18.33 7.08 15.30
N THR A 118 18.40 7.00 16.62
CA THR A 118 17.49 6.17 17.44
C THR A 118 16.26 6.94 17.89
N ASP A 119 16.17 8.24 17.58
CA ASP A 119 15.04 9.08 17.93
C ASP A 119 13.88 8.89 16.94
N VAL A 120 12.80 8.25 17.39
CA VAL A 120 11.62 7.99 16.56
C VAL A 120 10.82 9.26 16.28
N GLU A 121 10.95 10.28 17.13
CA GLU A 121 10.21 11.53 16.96
C GLU A 121 10.63 12.22 15.67
N VAL A 122 11.93 12.18 15.34
CA VAL A 122 12.46 12.65 14.04
C VAL A 122 11.73 11.98 12.87
N ALA A 123 11.64 10.65 12.86
CA ALA A 123 10.95 9.93 11.79
C ALA A 123 9.45 10.23 11.77
N GLN A 124 8.81 10.38 12.93
CA GLN A 124 7.38 10.67 13.04
C GLN A 124 7.03 12.09 12.57
N GLU A 125 7.86 13.08 12.87
CA GLU A 125 7.73 14.44 12.36
C GLU A 125 7.87 14.48 10.84
N ILE A 126 8.95 13.89 10.31
CA ILE A 126 9.17 13.86 8.86
C ILE A 126 8.03 13.09 8.15
N ALA A 127 7.59 11.97 8.73
CA ALA A 127 6.45 11.22 8.22
C ALA A 127 5.13 11.99 8.30
N ARG A 128 4.97 13.02 9.14
CA ARG A 128 3.80 13.91 9.10
C ARG A 128 3.91 14.86 7.91
N LEU A 129 5.08 15.46 7.68
CA LEU A 129 5.29 16.43 6.60
C LEU A 129 4.99 15.88 5.19
N VAL A 130 5.24 14.60 4.95
CA VAL A 130 5.00 14.00 3.62
C VAL A 130 3.62 13.33 3.48
N ARG A 131 2.87 13.18 4.57
CA ARG A 131 1.62 12.40 4.59
C ARG A 131 0.43 13.25 4.15
N GLU A 132 -0.36 12.70 3.24
CA GLU A 132 -1.53 13.38 2.67
C GLU A 132 -2.50 13.91 3.73
N SER A 133 -2.78 13.10 4.77
CA SER A 133 -3.73 13.49 5.84
C SER A 133 -3.27 14.68 6.67
N GLU A 134 -1.99 15.06 6.58
CA GLU A 134 -1.38 16.19 7.27
C GLU A 134 -1.04 17.34 6.29
N GLY A 135 -1.60 17.31 5.08
CA GLY A 135 -1.34 18.30 4.03
C GLY A 135 -0.06 18.06 3.23
N GLY A 136 0.53 16.86 3.31
CA GLY A 136 1.65 16.44 2.50
C GLY A 136 1.27 16.07 1.06
N TYR A 137 1.93 15.06 0.51
CA TYR A 137 1.77 14.68 -0.90
C TYR A 137 0.49 13.86 -1.13
N PRO A 138 -0.21 14.05 -2.26
CA PRO A 138 -1.40 13.27 -2.59
C PRO A 138 -1.05 11.78 -2.73
N GLY A 139 -1.89 10.91 -2.19
CA GLY A 139 -1.68 9.46 -2.25
C GLY A 139 -0.53 8.95 -1.38
N VAL A 140 0.04 9.77 -0.49
CA VAL A 140 1.12 9.35 0.41
C VAL A 140 0.61 9.08 1.80
N ARG A 141 0.82 7.85 2.26
CA ARG A 141 0.65 7.45 3.66
C ARG A 141 2.03 7.16 4.23
N ALA A 142 2.38 7.78 5.35
CA ALA A 142 3.69 7.59 5.96
C ALA A 142 3.59 7.36 7.47
N LEU A 143 4.55 6.64 8.05
CA LEU A 143 4.70 6.41 9.48
C LEU A 143 6.18 6.49 9.86
N GLY A 144 6.46 7.03 11.05
CA GLY A 144 7.79 6.96 11.66
C GLY A 144 7.90 5.72 12.54
N LEU A 145 8.84 4.83 12.23
CA LEU A 145 9.01 3.54 12.89
C LEU A 145 10.42 3.39 13.47
N ARG A 146 10.54 2.66 14.58
CA ARG A 146 11.85 2.21 15.09
C ARG A 146 12.28 0.95 14.36
N LEU A 147 13.57 0.83 14.07
CA LEU A 147 14.21 -0.40 13.60
C LEU A 147 15.21 -0.88 14.67
N PRO A 148 14.77 -1.58 15.73
CA PRO A 148 15.63 -1.93 16.86
C PRO A 148 16.86 -2.74 16.47
N SER A 149 16.71 -3.68 15.52
CA SER A 149 17.80 -4.52 15.03
C SER A 149 18.87 -3.74 14.25
N ALA A 150 18.51 -2.60 13.66
CA ALA A 150 19.40 -1.77 12.86
C ALA A 150 19.95 -0.57 13.65
N GLY A 151 19.49 -0.33 14.89
CA GLY A 151 19.87 0.84 15.68
C GLY A 151 19.47 2.18 15.03
N MET A 152 18.39 2.17 14.24
CA MET A 152 17.95 3.31 13.41
C MET A 152 16.44 3.49 13.47
N VAL A 153 15.95 4.56 12.85
CA VAL A 153 14.54 4.81 12.61
C VAL A 153 14.25 4.93 11.13
N GLN A 154 12.99 4.82 10.76
CA GLN A 154 12.57 4.73 9.37
C GLN A 154 11.32 5.57 9.14
N VAL A 155 11.31 6.33 8.05
CA VAL A 155 10.08 6.88 7.46
C VAL A 155 9.56 5.83 6.48
N SER A 156 8.57 5.05 6.90
CA SER A 156 7.93 4.05 6.06
C SER A 156 6.75 4.67 5.33
N MET A 157 6.63 4.46 4.02
CA MET A 157 5.55 5.04 3.22
C MET A 157 4.93 4.07 2.21
N ASN A 158 3.63 4.27 1.99
CA ASN A 158 2.90 3.73 0.86
C ASN A 158 2.50 4.89 -0.04
N VAL A 159 3.00 4.89 -1.27
CA VAL A 159 2.64 5.85 -2.33
C VAL A 159 1.66 5.17 -3.29
N THR A 160 0.41 5.61 -3.28
CA THR A 160 -0.66 5.03 -4.13
C THR A 160 -0.91 5.77 -5.43
N ASP A 161 -0.34 6.97 -5.57
CA ASP A 161 -0.44 7.75 -6.79
C ASP A 161 0.91 8.42 -7.11
N TRP A 162 1.83 7.62 -7.65
CA TRP A 162 3.17 8.08 -7.98
C TRP A 162 3.19 9.05 -9.18
N GLU A 163 2.11 9.08 -9.99
CA GLU A 163 1.95 10.04 -11.08
C GLU A 163 1.56 11.43 -10.54
N ALA A 164 0.78 11.47 -9.46
CA ALA A 164 0.41 12.73 -8.80
C ALA A 164 1.48 13.22 -7.82
N ALA A 165 2.25 12.31 -7.23
CA ALA A 165 3.35 12.62 -6.32
C ALA A 165 4.58 11.78 -6.65
N ALA A 166 5.53 12.40 -7.34
CA ALA A 166 6.73 11.71 -7.80
C ALA A 166 7.56 11.20 -6.60
N LEU A 167 7.92 9.91 -6.64
CA LEU A 167 8.63 9.26 -5.54
C LEU A 167 9.94 9.98 -5.18
N TYR A 168 10.68 10.45 -6.17
CA TYR A 168 11.96 11.12 -5.95
C TYR A 168 11.79 12.46 -5.21
N GLU A 169 10.71 13.21 -5.43
CA GLU A 169 10.45 14.46 -4.73
C GLU A 169 10.16 14.21 -3.25
N ILE A 170 9.37 13.16 -2.95
CA ILE A 170 9.07 12.75 -1.58
C ILE A 170 10.36 12.37 -0.85
N VAL A 171 11.25 11.59 -1.49
CA VAL A 171 12.54 11.19 -0.91
C VAL A 171 13.47 12.40 -0.72
N GLN A 172 13.54 13.31 -1.69
CA GLN A 172 14.30 14.56 -1.55
C GLN A 172 13.78 15.42 -0.40
N ARG A 173 12.46 15.52 -0.23
CA ARG A 173 11.83 16.25 0.89
C ARG A 173 12.23 15.64 2.23
N ILE A 174 12.21 14.31 2.34
CA ILE A 174 12.64 13.60 3.55
C ILE A 174 14.13 13.84 3.83
N ALA A 175 14.97 13.75 2.81
CA ALA A 175 16.41 13.98 2.96
C ALA A 175 16.72 15.40 3.45
N ALA A 176 16.07 16.42 2.87
CA ALA A 176 16.22 17.80 3.29
C ALA A 176 15.75 18.03 4.74
N GLU A 177 14.63 17.41 5.14
CA GLU A 177 14.11 17.53 6.51
C GLU A 177 14.95 16.77 7.55
N ALA A 178 15.59 15.66 7.14
CA ALA A 178 16.56 14.96 7.98
C ALA A 178 17.85 15.79 8.14
N GLU A 179 18.37 16.35 7.05
CA GLU A 179 19.55 17.22 7.05
C GLU A 179 19.34 18.47 7.92
N ALA A 180 18.17 19.11 7.81
CA ALA A 180 17.81 20.26 8.66
C ALA A 180 17.78 19.94 10.16
N ARG A 181 17.64 18.65 10.52
CA ARG A 181 17.70 18.13 11.90
C ARG A 181 19.07 17.56 12.27
N GLY A 182 20.06 17.66 11.40
CA GLY A 182 21.40 17.08 11.60
C GLY A 182 21.41 15.55 11.57
N VAL A 183 20.43 14.92 10.91
CA VAL A 183 20.30 13.46 10.81
C VAL A 183 20.63 13.00 9.39
N GLU A 184 21.55 12.04 9.27
CA GLU A 184 21.92 11.44 7.99
C GLU A 184 20.86 10.44 7.51
N VAL A 185 20.55 10.47 6.20
CA VAL A 185 19.80 9.39 5.54
C VAL A 185 20.74 8.21 5.29
N ALA A 186 20.53 7.09 5.98
CA ALA A 186 21.35 5.89 5.86
C ALA A 186 21.17 5.14 4.53
N GLY A 187 20.02 5.34 3.89
CA GLY A 187 19.62 4.65 2.67
C GLY A 187 18.11 4.56 2.55
N SER A 188 17.64 3.84 1.53
CA SER A 188 16.23 3.58 1.30
C SER A 188 15.98 2.13 0.93
N GLU A 189 14.75 1.68 1.11
CA GLU A 189 14.33 0.30 0.86
C GLU A 189 13.02 0.31 0.06
N LEU A 190 13.01 -0.39 -1.08
CA LEU A 190 11.80 -0.73 -1.80
C LEU A 190 11.28 -2.08 -1.29
N VAL A 191 10.06 -2.12 -0.78
CA VAL A 191 9.39 -3.35 -0.38
C VAL A 191 8.60 -3.88 -1.58
N GLY A 192 9.12 -4.93 -2.22
CA GLY A 192 8.49 -5.54 -3.39
C GLY A 192 8.90 -4.86 -4.70
N LEU A 193 7.92 -4.45 -5.50
CA LEU A 193 8.12 -3.89 -6.83
C LEU A 193 7.55 -2.46 -6.92
N MET A 194 8.04 -1.68 -7.87
CA MET A 194 7.48 -0.39 -8.25
C MET A 194 7.24 -0.32 -9.76
N PRO A 195 6.30 0.51 -10.23
CA PRO A 195 6.14 0.80 -11.65
C PRO A 195 7.44 1.34 -12.25
N ALA A 196 7.79 0.90 -13.46
CA ALA A 196 9.01 1.34 -14.14
C ALA A 196 9.03 2.86 -14.36
N GLY A 197 7.88 3.47 -14.66
CA GLY A 197 7.76 4.93 -14.82
C GLY A 197 8.28 5.72 -13.62
N ALA A 198 7.93 5.30 -12.39
CA ALA A 198 8.42 5.94 -11.17
C ALA A 198 9.95 5.88 -11.02
N ALA A 199 10.55 4.75 -11.43
CA ALA A 199 11.99 4.56 -11.41
C ALA A 199 12.71 5.44 -12.45
N VAL A 200 12.15 5.49 -13.66
CA VAL A 200 12.68 6.27 -14.78
C VAL A 200 12.61 7.76 -14.47
N GLU A 201 11.51 8.24 -13.91
CA GLU A 201 11.36 9.64 -13.51
C GLU A 201 12.42 10.05 -12.46
N ALA A 202 12.66 9.18 -11.47
CA ALA A 202 13.72 9.40 -10.48
C ALA A 202 15.11 9.45 -11.13
N ALA A 203 15.40 8.55 -12.07
CA ALA A 203 16.67 8.55 -12.81
C ALA A 203 16.82 9.82 -13.67
N GLY A 204 15.75 10.24 -14.35
CA GLY A 204 15.72 11.46 -15.15
C GLY A 204 16.00 12.71 -14.32
N SER A 205 15.40 12.78 -13.12
CA SER A 205 15.64 13.85 -12.14
C SER A 205 17.10 13.91 -11.70
N ILE A 206 17.67 12.78 -11.26
CA ILE A 206 19.06 12.71 -10.78
C ILE A 206 20.08 13.01 -11.89
N LEU A 207 19.85 12.48 -13.10
CA LEU A 207 20.73 12.66 -14.25
C LEU A 207 20.50 13.99 -14.99
N LYS A 208 19.48 14.76 -14.60
CA LYS A 208 19.08 16.04 -15.24
C LYS A 208 18.74 15.89 -16.72
N ILE A 209 18.07 14.80 -17.09
CA ILE A 209 17.62 14.53 -18.45
C ILE A 209 16.17 15.01 -18.57
N ALA A 210 15.97 16.13 -19.27
CA ALA A 210 14.63 16.66 -19.51
C ALA A 210 13.78 15.69 -20.35
N GLY A 211 12.57 15.39 -19.90
CA GLY A 211 11.65 14.49 -20.60
C GLY A 211 12.13 13.04 -20.66
N PHE A 212 12.90 12.57 -19.67
CA PHE A 212 13.30 11.16 -19.61
C PHE A 212 12.10 10.29 -19.19
N ASP A 213 11.65 9.47 -20.14
CA ASP A 213 10.48 8.61 -19.99
C ASP A 213 10.79 7.16 -20.40
N PRO A 214 9.89 6.19 -20.11
CA PRO A 214 10.13 4.78 -20.40
C PRO A 214 10.51 4.45 -21.85
N SER A 215 10.08 5.24 -22.85
CA SER A 215 10.42 5.02 -24.27
C SER A 215 11.90 5.25 -24.60
N ARG A 216 12.64 5.86 -23.66
CA ARG A 216 14.10 6.13 -23.72
C ARG A 216 14.91 5.10 -22.95
N VAL A 217 14.28 4.08 -22.37
CA VAL A 217 14.94 2.95 -21.70
C VAL A 217 14.89 1.73 -22.61
N LEU A 218 16.06 1.17 -22.95
CA LEU A 218 16.20 0.13 -23.96
C LEU A 218 15.30 -1.09 -23.69
N GLU A 219 15.36 -1.66 -22.49
CA GLU A 219 14.62 -2.85 -22.11
C GLU A 219 13.11 -2.60 -22.08
N LEU A 220 12.66 -1.42 -21.63
CA LEU A 220 11.23 -1.08 -21.59
C LEU A 220 10.66 -0.89 -22.99
N ARG A 221 11.44 -0.27 -23.88
CA ARG A 221 11.05 -0.10 -25.28
C ARG A 221 10.88 -1.43 -26.02
N LEU A 222 11.68 -2.44 -25.66
CA LEU A 222 11.57 -3.79 -26.23
C LEU A 222 10.31 -4.55 -25.74
N LEU A 223 9.71 -4.14 -24.62
CA LEU A 223 8.48 -4.77 -24.09
C LEU A 223 7.19 -4.18 -24.68
N ASP A 224 7.28 -3.02 -25.35
CA ASP A 224 6.14 -2.34 -25.96
C ASP A 224 5.93 -2.73 -27.44
N ASP A 225 6.79 -3.58 -28.00
CA ASP A 225 6.67 -4.13 -29.37
C ASP A 225 6.05 -5.55 -29.30
N PRO A 226 4.83 -5.78 -29.81
CA PRO A 226 4.23 -7.12 -29.91
C PRO A 226 4.84 -7.98 -31.03
#